data_AF-A0A7C1WK62-F1
#
_entry.id   AF-A0A7C1WK62-F1
#
_cell.length_a   1.000
_cell.length_b   1.000
_cell.length_c   1.000
_cell.angle_alpha   90.00
_cell.angle_beta   90.00
_cell.angle_gamma   90.00
#
_symmetry.space_group_name_H-M   'P 1'
#
loop_
_entity.id
_entity.type
_entity.pdbx_description
1 polymer ?
#
loop_
_entity_poly.entity_id
_entity_poly.type
_entity_poly.pdbx_seq_one_letter_code
_entity_poly.pdbx_strand_id
1 'polypeptide(L)'
;MGFLRLLALLAALLVLSDRSAAQGDELERAGIREVFIELPSGTTLEYFRIDAPPGVDGAPSPLPIGVARWISGPDPEVGFKWRTELEVSYFAEGTRVLQIERVGPEERELVFRELRDRSGRTVTLRMNKAGEAESSVAFGGDILRRSYEVGTGAALPLSIVEVARRGEPIHGPIPIFEPLSNGFEELTVAVSKEDGHRRLTLRRSGLLVGDYEFDEQGLAAFSWQRGGPRATRIDSEAFARMQRNARPLDAAATGNED
;
A
#
# COMPACT_ATOMS: atom_id res chain seq x y z
N MET A 1 -10.35 28.99 8.96
CA MET A 1 -11.59 28.72 8.19
C MET A 1 -11.60 27.38 7.43
N GLY A 2 -10.56 26.53 7.49
CA GLY A 2 -10.55 25.21 6.80
C GLY A 2 -11.23 24.05 7.56
N PHE A 3 -11.25 24.10 8.90
CA PHE A 3 -11.73 23.01 9.75
C PHE A 3 -13.26 22.79 9.66
N LEU A 4 -14.04 23.88 9.49
CA LEU A 4 -15.50 23.81 9.35
C LEU A 4 -15.97 23.25 8.00
N ARG A 5 -15.17 23.39 6.92
CA ARG A 5 -15.50 22.81 5.61
C ARG A 5 -15.20 21.31 5.57
N LEU A 6 -14.13 20.88 6.23
CA LEU A 6 -13.78 19.45 6.35
C LEU A 6 -14.80 18.69 7.21
N LEU A 7 -15.28 19.30 8.31
CA LEU A 7 -16.34 18.72 9.15
C LEU A 7 -17.70 18.63 8.43
N ALA A 8 -18.04 19.59 7.56
CA ALA A 8 -19.25 19.51 6.74
C ALA A 8 -19.15 18.41 5.67
N LEU A 9 -17.97 18.21 5.08
CA LEU A 9 -17.72 17.15 4.11
C LEU A 9 -17.74 15.76 4.79
N LEU A 10 -17.12 15.64 5.98
CA LEU A 10 -17.12 14.40 6.77
C LEU A 10 -18.50 14.07 7.36
N ALA A 11 -19.26 15.06 7.81
CA ALA A 11 -20.64 14.85 8.28
C ALA A 11 -21.56 14.44 7.13
N ALA A 12 -21.37 15.00 5.92
CA ALA A 12 -22.06 14.51 4.73
C ALA A 12 -21.64 13.06 4.40
N LEU A 13 -20.34 12.76 4.39
CA LEU A 13 -19.82 11.41 4.10
C LEU A 13 -20.23 10.35 5.15
N LEU A 14 -20.39 10.73 6.42
CA LEU A 14 -20.82 9.85 7.52
C LEU A 14 -22.34 9.63 7.57
N VAL A 15 -23.15 10.56 7.06
CA VAL A 15 -24.60 10.34 6.85
C VAL A 15 -24.86 9.50 5.59
N LEU A 16 -23.90 9.46 4.67
CA LEU A 16 -23.99 8.75 3.37
C LEU A 16 -23.48 7.30 3.41
N SER A 17 -22.77 6.87 4.46
CA SER A 17 -22.17 5.53 4.55
C SER A 17 -23.17 4.39 4.81
N ASP A 18 -24.43 4.70 5.14
CA ASP A 18 -25.48 3.70 5.42
C ASP A 18 -26.31 3.31 4.17
N ARG A 19 -25.96 3.82 2.97
CA ARG A 19 -26.73 3.61 1.71
C ARG A 19 -25.86 3.30 0.49
N SER A 20 -24.87 2.44 0.66
CA SER A 20 -23.84 2.10 -0.35
C SER A 20 -24.36 1.59 -1.71
N ALA A 21 -25.58 1.03 -1.81
CA ALA A 21 -26.10 0.51 -3.10
C ALA A 21 -26.92 1.54 -3.89
N ALA A 22 -27.63 2.46 -3.24
CA ALA A 22 -28.47 3.46 -3.91
C ALA A 22 -27.66 4.64 -4.47
N GLN A 23 -26.44 4.84 -3.95
CA GLN A 23 -25.64 6.03 -4.21
C GLN A 23 -24.80 5.95 -5.49
N GLY A 24 -24.41 4.75 -5.91
CA GLY A 24 -23.78 4.56 -7.24
C GLY A 24 -24.69 5.07 -8.35
N ASP A 25 -25.99 4.77 -8.24
CA ASP A 25 -27.02 5.16 -9.20
C ASP A 25 -27.30 6.68 -9.19
N GLU A 26 -27.25 7.34 -8.03
CA GLU A 26 -27.42 8.81 -7.94
C GLU A 26 -26.21 9.60 -8.43
N LEU A 27 -24.98 9.15 -8.15
CA LEU A 27 -23.76 9.80 -8.62
C LEU A 27 -23.62 9.68 -10.15
N GLU A 28 -23.99 8.52 -10.72
CA GLU A 28 -24.06 8.34 -12.17
C GLU A 28 -25.14 9.20 -12.81
N ARG A 29 -26.35 9.28 -12.22
CA ARG A 29 -27.43 10.17 -12.68
C ARG A 29 -27.07 11.65 -12.58
N ALA A 30 -26.29 12.04 -11.58
CA ALA A 30 -25.80 13.41 -11.40
C ALA A 30 -24.67 13.79 -12.37
N GLY A 31 -24.18 12.83 -13.18
CA GLY A 31 -23.10 13.07 -14.14
C GLY A 31 -21.77 13.43 -13.46
N ILE A 32 -21.60 13.09 -12.18
CA ILE A 32 -20.35 13.32 -11.44
C ILE A 32 -19.36 12.27 -11.96
N ARG A 33 -18.48 12.71 -12.85
CA ARG A 33 -17.46 11.85 -13.47
C ARG A 33 -16.18 11.75 -12.65
N GLU A 34 -15.92 12.72 -11.78
CA GLU A 34 -14.67 12.83 -11.05
C GLU A 34 -14.85 13.58 -9.72
N VAL A 35 -14.21 13.07 -8.67
CA VAL A 35 -14.11 13.72 -7.36
C VAL A 35 -12.64 14.03 -7.13
N PHE A 36 -12.31 15.32 -7.09
CA PHE A 36 -10.96 15.77 -6.77
C PHE A 36 -10.80 15.87 -5.26
N ILE A 37 -9.84 15.12 -4.71
CA ILE A 37 -9.41 15.27 -3.31
C ILE A 37 -8.06 15.99 -3.37
N GLU A 38 -8.03 17.22 -2.88
CA GLU A 38 -6.77 17.94 -2.70
C GLU A 38 -5.91 17.21 -1.68
N LEU A 39 -4.69 16.82 -2.09
CA LEU A 39 -3.73 16.22 -1.19
C LEU A 39 -3.12 17.29 -0.28
N PRO A 40 -2.85 16.97 1.00
CA PRO A 40 -2.13 17.89 1.88
C PRO A 40 -0.79 18.31 1.29
N SER A 41 -0.37 19.55 1.55
CA SER A 41 0.97 20.02 1.17
C SER A 41 2.05 19.09 1.74
N GLY A 42 3.06 18.78 0.93
CA GLY A 42 4.12 17.82 1.28
C GLY A 42 3.76 16.36 1.02
N THR A 43 2.60 16.07 0.40
CA THR A 43 2.24 14.72 -0.03
C THR A 43 2.84 14.41 -1.40
N THR A 44 3.47 13.24 -1.51
CA THR A 44 3.90 12.65 -2.78
C THR A 44 2.91 11.57 -3.20
N LEU A 45 2.57 11.55 -4.50
CA LEU A 45 1.70 10.56 -5.12
C LEU A 45 2.40 9.99 -6.35
N GLU A 46 2.62 8.68 -6.34
CA GLU A 46 3.32 7.98 -7.41
C GLU A 46 2.49 6.78 -7.88
N TYR A 47 2.57 6.49 -9.18
CA TYR A 47 1.86 5.38 -9.81
C TYR A 47 2.85 4.42 -10.43
N PHE A 48 2.52 3.13 -10.40
CA PHE A 48 3.41 2.08 -10.88
C PHE A 48 2.66 1.10 -11.77
N ARG A 49 3.34 0.69 -12.83
CA ARG A 49 3.03 -0.53 -13.59
C ARG A 49 3.70 -1.70 -12.90
N ILE A 50 3.01 -2.83 -12.76
CA ILE A 50 3.58 -4.07 -12.24
C ILE A 50 3.72 -5.08 -13.37
N ASP A 51 4.95 -5.47 -13.64
CA ASP A 51 5.28 -6.48 -14.64
C ASP A 51 5.55 -7.84 -14.01
N ALA A 52 5.17 -8.89 -14.73
CA ALA A 52 5.56 -10.25 -14.40
C ALA A 52 7.08 -10.38 -14.43
N PRO A 53 7.66 -11.31 -13.65
CA PRO A 53 9.06 -11.64 -13.81
C PRO A 53 9.36 -12.11 -15.24
N PRO A 54 10.61 -11.94 -15.73
CA PRO A 54 11.01 -12.45 -17.04
C PRO A 54 10.76 -13.96 -17.13
N GLY A 55 10.31 -14.43 -18.29
CA GLY A 55 10.16 -15.87 -18.55
C GLY A 55 11.50 -16.61 -18.58
N VAL A 56 11.46 -17.93 -18.79
CA VAL A 56 12.67 -18.79 -18.91
C VAL A 56 13.62 -18.29 -20.00
N ASP A 57 13.08 -17.72 -21.08
CA ASP A 57 13.83 -17.17 -22.19
C ASP A 57 14.31 -15.72 -21.96
N GLY A 58 14.07 -15.17 -20.76
CA GLY A 58 14.41 -13.78 -20.40
C GLY A 58 13.54 -12.72 -21.05
N ALA A 59 12.62 -13.09 -21.95
CA ALA A 59 11.69 -12.16 -22.56
C ALA A 59 10.71 -11.60 -21.49
N PRO A 60 10.55 -10.26 -21.40
CA PRO A 60 9.54 -9.68 -20.53
C PRO A 60 8.14 -10.05 -21.03
N SER A 61 7.22 -10.33 -20.10
CA SER A 61 5.80 -10.41 -20.44
C SER A 61 5.38 -9.08 -21.07
N PRO A 62 4.74 -9.07 -22.25
CA PRO A 62 4.30 -7.83 -22.88
C PRO A 62 3.17 -7.16 -22.08
N LEU A 63 2.43 -7.94 -21.27
CA LEU A 63 1.29 -7.45 -20.51
C LEU A 63 1.66 -7.27 -19.03
N PRO A 64 1.34 -6.11 -18.43
CA PRO A 64 1.45 -5.92 -17.00
C PRO A 64 0.47 -6.84 -16.26
N ILE A 65 0.87 -7.30 -15.08
CA ILE A 65 0.02 -8.13 -14.21
C ILE A 65 -0.76 -7.30 -13.20
N GLY A 66 -0.46 -6.00 -13.09
CA GLY A 66 -1.15 -5.11 -12.17
C GLY A 66 -0.65 -3.67 -12.21
N VAL A 67 -1.16 -2.88 -11.27
CA VAL A 67 -0.72 -1.51 -11.00
C VAL A 67 -0.62 -1.27 -9.50
N ALA A 68 0.19 -0.29 -9.11
CA ALA A 68 0.23 0.19 -7.73
C ALA A 68 0.13 1.71 -7.65
N ARG A 69 -0.32 2.20 -6.50
CA ARG A 69 -0.36 3.60 -6.11
C ARG A 69 0.34 3.76 -4.76
N TRP A 70 1.29 4.67 -4.70
CA TRP A 70 2.01 5.05 -3.48
C TRP A 70 1.61 6.47 -3.08
N ILE A 71 1.23 6.67 -1.83
CA ILE A 71 0.93 7.99 -1.26
C ILE A 71 1.78 8.15 -0.02
N SER A 72 2.48 9.27 0.13
CA SER A 72 3.21 9.55 1.35
C SER A 72 3.20 11.02 1.69
N GLY A 73 2.85 11.37 2.93
CA GLY A 73 2.81 12.76 3.36
C GLY A 73 2.37 12.92 4.81
N PRO A 74 2.14 14.18 5.25
CA PRO A 74 1.51 14.45 6.53
C PRO A 74 0.11 13.82 6.60
N ASP A 75 -0.24 13.22 7.74
CA ASP A 75 -1.57 12.67 7.95
C ASP A 75 -2.61 13.81 8.11
N PRO A 76 -3.65 13.88 7.25
CA PRO A 76 -4.66 14.93 7.33
C PRO A 76 -5.63 14.76 8.50
N GLU A 77 -5.77 13.55 9.04
CA GLU A 77 -6.72 13.20 10.10
C GLU A 77 -6.09 13.38 11.48
N VAL A 78 -4.78 13.13 11.59
CA VAL A 78 -4.06 13.16 12.86
C VAL A 78 -2.81 14.02 12.71
N GLY A 79 -2.91 15.28 13.13
CA GLY A 79 -1.76 16.20 13.16
C GLY A 79 -0.56 15.55 13.86
N PHE A 80 0.65 15.76 13.30
CA PHE A 80 1.93 15.17 13.75
C PHE A 80 2.20 13.70 13.40
N LYS A 81 1.31 13.01 12.67
CA LYS A 81 1.62 11.71 12.07
C LYS A 81 2.05 11.86 10.62
N TRP A 82 2.98 11.01 10.19
CA TRP A 82 3.29 10.76 8.79
C TRP A 82 2.47 9.55 8.32
N ARG A 83 1.80 9.67 7.17
CA ARG A 83 0.98 8.61 6.58
C ARG A 83 1.62 8.15 5.28
N THR A 84 1.75 6.84 5.14
CA THR A 84 2.23 6.19 3.91
C THR A 84 1.26 5.09 3.52
N GLU A 85 0.88 5.08 2.25
CA GLU A 85 -0.10 4.15 1.69
C GLU A 85 0.47 3.48 0.45
N LEU A 86 0.34 2.17 0.39
CA LEU A 86 0.59 1.38 -0.79
C LEU A 86 -0.69 0.63 -1.14
N GLU A 87 -1.20 0.88 -2.33
CA GLU A 87 -2.30 0.13 -2.91
C GLU A 87 -1.79 -0.63 -4.13
N VAL A 88 -2.07 -1.93 -4.20
CA VAL A 88 -1.69 -2.81 -5.30
C VAL A 88 -2.93 -3.50 -5.83
N SER A 89 -3.11 -3.50 -7.15
CA SER A 89 -4.19 -4.21 -7.83
C SER A 89 -3.62 -5.16 -8.88
N TYR A 90 -3.87 -6.45 -8.72
CA TYR A 90 -3.50 -7.49 -9.68
C TYR A 90 -4.67 -7.81 -10.61
N PHE A 91 -4.44 -7.76 -11.92
CA PHE A 91 -5.50 -7.85 -12.92
C PHE A 91 -6.04 -9.27 -13.09
N ALA A 92 -5.15 -10.27 -13.13
CA ALA A 92 -5.55 -11.65 -13.40
C ALA A 92 -6.33 -12.30 -12.24
N GLU A 93 -6.04 -11.89 -11.01
CA GLU A 93 -6.56 -12.55 -9.80
C GLU A 93 -7.74 -11.80 -9.16
N GLY A 94 -8.05 -10.59 -9.63
CA GLY A 94 -9.00 -9.70 -8.94
C GLY A 94 -8.53 -9.34 -7.52
N THR A 95 -7.26 -9.56 -7.20
CA THR A 95 -6.70 -9.32 -5.87
C THR A 95 -6.31 -7.85 -5.73
N ARG A 96 -6.76 -7.22 -4.65
CA ARG A 96 -6.34 -5.87 -4.26
C ARG A 96 -5.77 -5.89 -2.85
N VAL A 97 -4.58 -5.33 -2.71
CA VAL A 97 -3.91 -5.16 -1.43
C VAL A 97 -3.84 -3.67 -1.12
N LEU A 98 -4.17 -3.30 0.11
CA LEU A 98 -4.03 -1.94 0.63
C LEU A 98 -3.25 -2.01 1.94
N GLN A 99 -2.14 -1.29 2.03
CA GLN A 99 -1.36 -1.12 3.24
C GLN A 99 -1.28 0.35 3.58
N ILE A 100 -1.75 0.72 4.76
CA ILE A 100 -1.68 2.08 5.29
C ILE A 100 -0.88 2.02 6.57
N GLU A 101 0.16 2.84 6.65
CA GLU A 101 0.97 3.03 7.83
C GLU A 101 0.87 4.47 8.31
N ARG A 102 0.65 4.65 9.61
CA ARG A 102 0.73 5.94 10.27
C ARG A 102 1.83 5.88 11.31
N VAL A 103 2.78 6.79 11.22
CA VAL A 103 3.93 6.86 12.13
C VAL A 103 3.95 8.22 12.80
N GLY A 104 3.77 8.22 14.12
CA GLY A 104 3.92 9.41 14.97
C GLY A 104 5.00 9.21 16.04
N PRO A 105 5.21 10.23 16.90
CA PRO A 105 6.19 10.16 17.98
C PRO A 105 5.85 9.11 19.05
N GLU A 106 4.56 8.92 19.32
CA GLU A 106 4.08 8.09 20.44
C GLU A 106 3.54 6.73 19.99
N GLU A 107 3.02 6.66 18.77
CA GLU A 107 2.37 5.46 18.25
C GLU A 107 2.62 5.26 16.76
N ARG A 108 2.54 3.99 16.38
CA ARG A 108 2.60 3.51 15.01
C ARG A 108 1.40 2.62 14.76
N GLU A 109 0.79 2.77 13.60
CA GLU A 109 -0.38 2.01 13.20
C GLU A 109 -0.17 1.43 11.82
N LEU A 110 -0.61 0.20 11.63
CA LEU A 110 -0.70 -0.43 10.32
C LEU A 110 -2.12 -0.94 10.11
N VAL A 111 -2.65 -0.69 8.93
CA VAL A 111 -3.86 -1.32 8.40
C VAL A 111 -3.49 -1.96 7.08
N PHE A 112 -3.51 -3.29 7.04
CA PHE A 112 -3.32 -4.07 5.85
C PHE A 112 -4.64 -4.74 5.48
N ARG A 113 -5.09 -4.58 4.24
CA ARG A 113 -6.28 -5.21 3.70
C ARG A 113 -5.91 -5.98 2.47
N GLU A 114 -6.35 -7.22 2.45
CA GLU A 114 -6.28 -8.09 1.30
C GLU A 114 -7.71 -8.38 0.87
N LEU A 115 -8.06 -7.99 -0.34
CA LEU A 115 -9.37 -8.14 -0.95
C LEU A 115 -9.24 -9.09 -2.13
N ARG A 116 -10.08 -10.12 -2.17
CA ARG A 116 -10.16 -11.12 -3.25
C ARG A 116 -11.63 -11.32 -3.62
N ASP A 117 -11.89 -12.04 -4.71
CA ASP A 117 -13.27 -12.47 -4.98
C ASP A 117 -13.79 -13.32 -3.81
N ARG A 118 -14.90 -12.88 -3.21
CA ARG A 118 -15.62 -13.53 -2.09
C ARG A 118 -14.83 -13.74 -0.79
N SER A 119 -13.61 -13.24 -0.68
CA SER A 119 -12.77 -13.42 0.52
C SER A 119 -11.86 -12.24 0.76
N GLY A 120 -11.26 -12.21 1.94
CA GLY A 120 -10.30 -11.18 2.29
C GLY A 120 -9.97 -11.21 3.76
N ARG A 121 -9.01 -10.35 4.13
CA ARG A 121 -8.66 -10.12 5.53
C ARG A 121 -8.26 -8.69 5.77
N THR A 122 -8.49 -8.24 6.99
CA THR A 122 -7.90 -7.00 7.51
C THR A 122 -6.98 -7.35 8.66
N VAL A 123 -5.74 -6.92 8.58
CA VAL A 123 -4.78 -6.95 9.68
C VAL A 123 -4.60 -5.52 10.17
N THR A 124 -4.83 -5.30 11.45
CA THR A 124 -4.54 -4.02 12.10
C THR A 124 -3.46 -4.25 13.14
N LEU A 125 -2.45 -3.38 13.18
CA LEU A 125 -1.45 -3.33 14.24
C LEU A 125 -1.46 -1.94 14.86
N ARG A 126 -1.35 -1.88 16.19
CA ARG A 126 -0.98 -0.67 16.91
C ARG A 126 0.23 -0.96 17.76
N MET A 127 1.21 -0.06 17.75
CA MET A 127 2.44 -0.19 18.51
C MET A 127 2.78 1.15 19.16
N ASN A 128 3.11 1.13 20.44
CA ASN A 128 3.53 2.34 21.16
C ASN A 128 5.05 2.50 21.16
N LYS A 129 5.54 3.64 21.65
CA LYS A 129 6.99 3.91 21.75
C LYS A 129 7.76 2.96 22.68
N ALA A 130 7.07 2.27 23.60
CA ALA A 130 7.69 1.29 24.50
C ALA A 130 7.93 -0.06 23.81
N GLY A 131 7.41 -0.26 22.59
CA GLY A 131 7.53 -1.52 21.86
C GLY A 131 6.46 -2.54 22.24
N GLU A 132 5.41 -2.12 22.93
CA GLU A 132 4.21 -2.93 23.14
C GLU A 132 3.36 -2.82 21.89
N ALA A 133 2.96 -3.97 21.33
CA ALA A 133 2.16 -4.02 20.11
C ALA A 133 0.94 -4.94 20.27
N GLU A 134 -0.18 -4.51 19.70
CA GLU A 134 -1.38 -5.31 19.57
C GLU A 134 -1.75 -5.44 18.09
N SER A 135 -1.91 -6.69 17.62
CA SER A 135 -2.44 -7.00 16.30
C SER A 135 -3.82 -7.61 16.39
N SER A 136 -4.63 -7.35 15.38
CA SER A 136 -5.89 -8.05 15.15
C SER A 136 -5.99 -8.46 13.68
N VAL A 137 -6.54 -9.64 13.43
CA VAL A 137 -6.86 -10.12 12.09
C VAL A 137 -8.34 -10.42 12.01
N ALA A 138 -9.01 -9.81 11.06
CA ALA A 138 -10.44 -10.03 10.80
C ALA A 138 -10.64 -10.80 9.48
N PHE A 139 -11.44 -11.87 9.53
CA PHE A 139 -11.85 -12.70 8.38
C PHE A 139 -13.37 -12.92 8.43
N GLY A 140 -14.14 -12.45 7.45
CA GLY A 140 -15.56 -12.83 7.33
C GLY A 140 -16.44 -12.66 8.58
N GLY A 141 -16.04 -11.83 9.55
CA GLY A 141 -16.72 -11.63 10.83
C GLY A 141 -15.94 -12.11 12.07
N ASP A 142 -15.01 -13.06 11.92
CA ASP A 142 -14.15 -13.53 13.02
C ASP A 142 -12.97 -12.60 13.25
N ILE A 143 -12.58 -12.41 14.52
CA ILE A 143 -11.43 -11.55 14.90
C ILE A 143 -10.48 -12.35 15.78
N LEU A 144 -9.24 -12.53 15.31
CA LEU A 144 -8.13 -13.06 16.10
C LEU A 144 -7.28 -11.90 16.62
N ARG A 145 -7.00 -11.84 17.92
CA ARG A 145 -6.10 -10.84 18.52
C ARG A 145 -4.80 -11.47 19.02
N ARG A 146 -3.70 -10.74 18.92
CA ARG A 146 -2.40 -11.10 19.48
C ARG A 146 -1.71 -9.88 20.05
N SER A 147 -1.02 -10.06 21.17
CA SER A 147 -0.15 -9.05 21.77
C SER A 147 1.31 -9.47 21.62
N TYR A 148 2.19 -8.49 21.49
CA TYR A 148 3.63 -8.69 21.37
C TYR A 148 4.37 -7.71 22.26
N GLU A 149 5.50 -8.16 22.77
CA GLU A 149 6.54 -7.32 23.36
C GLU A 149 7.76 -7.41 22.43
N VAL A 150 7.91 -6.42 21.55
CA VAL A 150 8.98 -6.40 20.54
C VAL A 150 10.15 -5.51 20.90
N GLY A 151 10.00 -4.75 21.99
CA GLY A 151 11.00 -3.79 22.44
C GLY A 151 11.12 -2.58 21.52
N THR A 152 12.06 -1.70 21.86
CA THR A 152 12.30 -0.48 21.10
C THR A 152 12.96 -0.80 19.75
N GLY A 153 12.63 -0.03 18.72
CA GLY A 153 13.25 -0.16 17.39
C GLY A 153 12.46 -1.00 16.37
N ALA A 154 11.39 -1.67 16.79
CA ALA A 154 10.47 -2.30 15.85
C ALA A 154 9.88 -1.29 14.85
N ALA A 155 9.75 -1.69 13.59
CA ALA A 155 9.34 -0.84 12.49
C ALA A 155 8.16 -1.41 11.70
N LEU A 156 7.53 -0.53 10.92
CA LEU A 156 6.53 -0.92 9.93
C LEU A 156 7.18 -0.96 8.54
N PRO A 157 6.77 -1.87 7.63
CA PRO A 157 7.45 -2.04 6.34
C PRO A 157 7.60 -0.77 5.50
N LEU A 158 6.53 0.00 5.26
CA LEU A 158 6.59 1.22 4.45
C LEU A 158 7.36 2.33 5.15
N SER A 159 7.36 2.38 6.48
CA SER A 159 8.14 3.36 7.26
C SER A 159 9.65 3.22 7.02
N ILE A 160 10.15 2.00 6.80
CA ILE A 160 11.56 1.75 6.43
C ILE A 160 11.86 2.34 5.05
N VAL A 161 10.96 2.14 4.09
CA VAL A 161 11.07 2.67 2.73
C VAL A 161 11.10 4.20 2.76
N GLU A 162 10.25 4.83 3.58
CA GLU A 162 10.19 6.28 3.71
C GLU A 162 11.43 6.89 4.38
N VAL A 163 11.96 6.26 5.43
CA VAL A 163 13.24 6.67 6.04
C VAL A 163 14.36 6.63 4.99
N ALA A 164 14.43 5.55 4.21
CA ALA A 164 15.41 5.44 3.12
C ALA A 164 15.17 6.49 2.02
N ARG A 165 13.92 6.77 1.66
CA ARG A 165 13.54 7.80 0.66
C ARG A 165 14.01 9.19 1.08
N ARG A 166 13.83 9.56 2.36
CA ARG A 166 14.30 10.84 2.92
C ARG A 166 15.82 10.94 3.09
N GLY A 167 16.53 9.83 2.94
CA GLY A 167 17.98 9.77 3.09
C GLY A 167 18.45 9.77 4.53
N GLU A 168 17.54 9.40 5.43
CA GLU A 168 17.87 9.17 6.81
C GLU A 168 18.67 7.86 6.95
N PRO A 169 19.62 7.79 7.88
CA PRO A 169 20.44 6.60 8.07
C PRO A 169 19.57 5.45 8.60
N ILE A 170 19.54 4.34 7.86
CA ILE A 170 18.88 3.10 8.26
C ILE A 170 19.69 1.90 7.76
N HIS A 171 20.05 0.99 8.66
CA HIS A 171 20.87 -0.18 8.35
C HIS A 171 20.76 -1.24 9.45
N GLY A 172 21.13 -2.48 9.11
CA GLY A 172 21.23 -3.57 10.09
C GLY A 172 19.92 -4.32 10.30
N PRO A 173 19.87 -5.21 11.31
CA PRO A 173 18.68 -5.97 11.66
C PRO A 173 17.62 -5.05 12.28
N ILE A 174 16.39 -5.15 11.79
CA ILE A 174 15.23 -4.39 12.27
C ILE A 174 14.06 -5.37 12.43
N PRO A 175 13.46 -5.48 13.63
CA PRO A 175 12.20 -6.19 13.79
C PRO A 175 11.10 -5.45 13.02
N ILE A 176 10.42 -6.14 12.11
CA ILE A 176 9.29 -5.61 11.37
C ILE A 176 8.05 -6.43 11.63
N PHE A 177 6.89 -5.81 11.56
CA PHE A 177 5.64 -6.55 11.50
C PHE A 177 5.34 -6.98 10.06
N GLU A 178 5.19 -8.28 9.82
CA GLU A 178 4.82 -8.88 8.54
C GLU A 178 3.31 -9.20 8.54
N PRO A 179 2.48 -8.42 7.80
CA PRO A 179 1.03 -8.61 7.82
C PRO A 179 0.58 -9.98 7.31
N LEU A 180 1.34 -10.62 6.41
CA LEU A 180 0.97 -11.91 5.85
C LEU A 180 1.09 -13.05 6.87
N SER A 181 2.14 -13.04 7.69
CA SER A 181 2.37 -14.01 8.77
C SER A 181 1.68 -13.61 10.08
N ASN A 182 1.20 -12.37 10.19
CA ASN A 182 0.65 -11.79 11.40
C ASN A 182 1.61 -12.00 12.59
N GLY A 183 2.84 -11.51 12.42
CA GLY A 183 3.92 -11.68 13.37
C GLY A 183 5.08 -10.74 13.08
N PHE A 184 6.03 -10.72 14.02
CA PHE A 184 7.26 -9.97 13.84
C PHE A 184 8.38 -10.86 13.30
N GLU A 185 9.13 -10.30 12.35
CA GLU A 185 10.26 -10.96 11.70
C GLU A 185 11.43 -9.97 11.62
N GLU A 186 12.66 -10.48 11.67
CA GLU A 186 13.84 -9.63 11.51
C GLU A 186 14.15 -9.43 10.02
N LEU A 187 14.28 -8.17 9.60
CA LEU A 187 14.83 -7.80 8.30
C LEU A 187 16.20 -7.16 8.45
N THR A 188 17.14 -7.61 7.63
CA THR A 188 18.38 -6.86 7.40
C THR A 188 18.12 -5.78 6.36
N VAL A 189 18.37 -4.54 6.76
CA VAL A 189 18.26 -3.35 5.90
C VAL A 189 19.64 -2.91 5.42
N ALA A 190 19.76 -2.66 4.13
CA ALA A 190 20.94 -2.05 3.54
C ALA A 190 20.53 -0.92 2.59
N VAL A 191 21.22 0.21 2.69
CA VAL A 191 21.05 1.35 1.79
C VAL A 191 22.36 1.58 1.06
N SER A 192 22.30 1.71 -0.26
CA SER A 192 23.43 2.03 -1.12
C SER A 192 23.10 3.22 -2.03
N LYS A 193 24.14 3.84 -2.60
CA LYS A 193 24.00 4.93 -3.56
C LYS A 193 24.93 4.68 -4.74
N GLU A 194 24.40 4.71 -5.95
CA GLU A 194 25.11 4.46 -7.20
C GLU A 194 24.53 5.40 -8.27
N ASP A 195 25.39 6.11 -9.01
CA ASP A 195 25.00 7.02 -10.10
C ASP A 195 23.87 8.02 -9.77
N GLY A 196 23.87 8.53 -8.54
CA GLY A 196 22.84 9.45 -8.06
C GLY A 196 21.54 8.77 -7.59
N HIS A 197 21.34 7.50 -7.91
CA HIS A 197 20.25 6.68 -7.41
C HIS A 197 20.55 6.14 -6.01
N ARG A 198 19.53 6.08 -5.17
CA ARG A 198 19.60 5.39 -3.87
C ARG A 198 18.86 4.07 -4.00
N ARG A 199 19.42 3.01 -3.42
CA ARG A 199 18.80 1.69 -3.40
C ARG A 199 18.68 1.18 -1.98
N LEU A 200 17.47 0.79 -1.61
CA LEU A 200 17.15 0.11 -0.35
C LEU A 200 16.93 -1.37 -0.64
N THR A 201 17.68 -2.22 0.04
CA THR A 201 17.57 -3.68 -0.04
C THR A 201 17.13 -4.21 1.32
N LEU A 202 16.07 -5.02 1.31
CA LEU A 202 15.51 -5.70 2.47
C LEU A 202 15.73 -7.21 2.35
N ARG A 203 16.32 -7.81 3.38
CA ARG A 203 16.57 -9.26 3.39
C ARG A 203 16.01 -9.93 4.63
N ARG A 204 15.38 -11.10 4.43
CA ARG A 204 14.93 -12.00 5.49
C ARG A 204 15.72 -13.29 5.43
N SER A 205 16.45 -13.64 6.49
CA SER A 205 17.31 -14.84 6.51
C SER A 205 18.22 -14.94 5.27
N GLY A 206 18.77 -13.80 4.83
CA GLY A 206 19.61 -13.70 3.63
C GLY A 206 18.85 -13.64 2.29
N LEU A 207 17.57 -13.96 2.24
CA LEU A 207 16.73 -13.89 1.04
C LEU A 207 16.26 -12.46 0.78
N LEU A 208 16.28 -12.01 -0.48
CA LEU A 208 15.75 -10.70 -0.87
C LEU A 208 14.22 -10.72 -0.78
N VAL A 209 13.66 -9.83 0.04
CA VAL A 209 12.21 -9.66 0.23
C VAL A 209 11.74 -8.24 -0.07
N GLY A 210 12.65 -7.37 -0.48
CA GLY A 210 12.34 -6.01 -0.89
C GLY A 210 13.54 -5.36 -1.54
N ASP A 211 13.32 -4.69 -2.65
CA ASP A 211 14.33 -3.91 -3.36
C ASP A 211 13.67 -2.67 -3.93
N TYR A 212 14.11 -1.51 -3.49
CA TYR A 212 13.51 -0.21 -3.81
C TYR A 212 14.57 0.71 -4.37
N GLU A 213 14.27 1.34 -5.48
CA GLU A 213 15.13 2.28 -6.19
C GLU A 213 14.52 3.66 -6.12
N PHE A 214 15.33 4.64 -5.71
CA PHE A 214 14.94 6.04 -5.61
C PHE A 214 15.79 6.89 -6.54
N ASP A 215 15.15 7.87 -7.17
CA ASP A 215 15.77 8.93 -7.95
C ASP A 215 15.45 10.31 -7.35
N GLU A 216 15.76 11.38 -8.09
CA GLU A 216 15.50 12.76 -7.65
C GLU A 216 14.01 13.08 -7.47
N GLN A 217 13.12 12.31 -8.11
CA GLN A 217 11.67 12.52 -8.07
C GLN A 217 11.00 11.70 -6.96
N GLY A 218 11.66 10.65 -6.45
CA GLY A 218 11.11 9.80 -5.39
C GLY A 218 11.36 8.33 -5.64
N LEU A 219 10.35 7.50 -5.38
CA LEU A 219 10.41 6.06 -5.62
C LEU A 219 10.25 5.79 -7.12
N ALA A 220 11.30 5.25 -7.73
CA ALA A 220 11.37 5.00 -9.18
C ALA A 220 10.92 3.58 -9.54
N ALA A 221 11.31 2.59 -8.74
CA ALA A 221 10.96 1.20 -8.95
C ALA A 221 11.04 0.40 -7.64
N PHE A 222 10.33 -0.72 -7.59
CA PHE A 222 10.50 -1.68 -6.49
C PHE A 222 10.13 -3.12 -6.86
N SER A 223 10.60 -4.08 -6.07
CA SER A 223 10.22 -5.49 -6.17
C SER A 223 10.17 -6.13 -4.77
N TRP A 224 9.30 -7.14 -4.59
CA TRP A 224 9.07 -7.81 -3.30
C TRP A 224 9.89 -9.09 -3.11
N GLN A 225 10.55 -9.58 -4.15
CA GLN A 225 11.41 -10.75 -4.06
C GLN A 225 12.36 -10.81 -5.25
N ARG A 226 13.48 -11.52 -5.08
CA ARG A 226 14.42 -11.76 -6.18
C ARG A 226 13.74 -12.49 -7.32
N GLY A 227 13.75 -11.89 -8.50
CA GLY A 227 13.13 -12.47 -9.70
C GLY A 227 11.61 -12.57 -9.61
N GLY A 228 10.97 -11.78 -8.75
CA GLY A 228 9.51 -11.63 -8.70
C GLY A 228 9.00 -10.47 -9.56
N PRO A 229 7.72 -10.12 -9.41
CA PRO A 229 7.15 -8.95 -10.05
C PRO A 229 7.93 -7.68 -9.74
N ARG A 230 8.04 -6.81 -10.73
CA ARG A 230 8.70 -5.51 -10.61
C ARG A 230 7.70 -4.40 -10.89
N ALA A 231 7.64 -3.45 -9.97
CA ALA A 231 6.88 -2.22 -10.10
C ALA A 231 7.80 -1.12 -10.65
N THR A 232 7.38 -0.43 -11.71
CA THR A 232 8.11 0.70 -12.31
C THR A 232 7.21 1.91 -12.42
N ARG A 233 7.73 3.10 -12.08
CA ARG A 233 6.96 4.33 -12.07
C ARG A 233 6.38 4.64 -13.46
N ILE A 234 5.13 5.07 -13.49
CA ILE A 234 4.39 5.54 -14.68
C ILE A 234 3.66 6.84 -14.34
N ASP A 235 3.20 7.55 -15.36
CA ASP A 235 2.33 8.71 -15.16
C ASP A 235 0.89 8.30 -14.79
N SER A 236 0.11 9.28 -14.33
CA SER A 236 -1.28 9.10 -13.92
C SER A 236 -2.21 8.69 -15.07
N GLU A 237 -1.93 9.14 -16.30
CA GLU A 237 -2.74 8.82 -17.47
C GLU A 237 -2.60 7.35 -17.85
N ALA A 238 -1.37 6.84 -17.85
CA ALA A 238 -1.05 5.44 -18.07
C ALA A 238 -1.68 4.56 -16.98
N PHE A 239 -1.60 4.98 -15.72
CA PHE A 239 -2.26 4.29 -14.61
C PHE A 239 -3.77 4.21 -14.80
N ALA A 240 -4.43 5.33 -15.09
CA ALA A 240 -5.88 5.38 -15.31
C ALA A 240 -6.30 4.54 -16.54
N ARG A 241 -5.51 4.56 -17.61
CA ARG A 241 -5.72 3.71 -18.80
C ARG A 241 -5.62 2.22 -18.44
N MET A 242 -4.61 1.83 -17.66
CA MET A 242 -4.45 0.44 -17.22
C MET A 242 -5.58 -0.01 -16.30
N GLN A 243 -6.00 0.82 -15.34
CA GLN A 243 -7.14 0.51 -14.48
C GLN A 243 -8.45 0.31 -15.27
N ARG A 244 -8.71 1.14 -16.29
CA ARG A 244 -9.91 0.96 -17.15
C ARG A 244 -9.84 -0.32 -17.98
N ASN A 245 -8.64 -0.72 -18.40
CA ASN A 245 -8.43 -1.92 -19.21
C ASN A 245 -8.36 -3.20 -18.36
N ALA A 246 -8.13 -3.08 -17.06
CA ALA A 246 -8.26 -4.14 -16.08
C ALA A 246 -9.74 -4.50 -15.86
N ARG A 247 -10.39 -4.97 -16.92
CA ARG A 247 -11.71 -5.57 -16.77
C ARG A 247 -11.58 -6.83 -15.90
N PRO A 248 -12.53 -7.09 -14.99
CA PRO A 248 -12.61 -8.38 -14.34
C PRO A 248 -12.71 -9.46 -15.42
N LEU A 249 -11.92 -10.52 -15.31
CA LEU A 249 -12.02 -11.70 -16.20
C LEU A 249 -13.38 -12.42 -16.11
N ASP A 250 -14.30 -11.95 -15.26
CA ASP A 250 -15.54 -12.63 -14.89
C ASP A 250 -16.74 -12.44 -15.82
N ALA A 251 -16.65 -11.62 -16.88
CA ALA A 251 -17.80 -11.39 -17.77
C ALA A 251 -17.93 -12.37 -18.95
N ALA A 252 -16.95 -13.26 -19.18
CA ALA A 252 -16.94 -14.14 -20.34
C ALA A 252 -17.21 -15.63 -20.04
N ALA A 253 -17.29 -16.03 -18.77
CA ALA A 253 -17.36 -17.45 -18.38
C ALA A 253 -18.76 -17.94 -17.96
N THR A 254 -19.79 -17.08 -17.92
CA THR A 254 -21.17 -17.48 -17.54
C THR A 254 -22.13 -17.61 -18.73
N GLY A 255 -21.63 -17.52 -19.97
CA GLY A 255 -22.43 -17.69 -21.18
C GLY A 255 -22.01 -18.91 -21.99
N ASN A 256 -22.20 -20.11 -21.44
CA ASN A 256 -22.35 -21.37 -22.19
C ASN A 256 -22.64 -22.51 -21.21
N GLU A 257 -23.89 -22.57 -20.74
CA GLU A 257 -24.52 -23.85 -20.39
C GLU A 257 -25.84 -23.88 -21.18
N ASP A 258 -25.80 -24.54 -22.34
CA ASP A 258 -26.96 -25.09 -23.05
C ASP A 258 -27.34 -26.44 -22.43
#